data_AF-A0A654FGM6-F1
#
_entry.id   AF-A0A654FGM6-F1
#
_cell.length_a   1.000
_cell.length_b   1.000
_cell.length_c   1.000
_cell.angle_alpha   90.00
_cell.angle_beta   90.00
_cell.angle_gamma   90.00
#
_symmetry.space_group_name_H-M   'P 1'
#
loop_
_entity.id
_entity.type
_entity.pdbx_description
1 polymer ?
#
loop_
_entity_poly.entity_id
_entity_poly.type
_entity_poly.pdbx_seq_one_letter_code
_entity_poly.pdbx_strand_id
1 'polypeptide(L)'
;MMMIPRMVKNKTPAPVQITAEQVLKEAREREDSRILRPPKQKITDSDELAEYRLRRRKEFEDKIRGAKTNSQVWVRYADWEESQKDHDRARSVWERALEDESYRNHTLWLKYAEFEMRNKSVNHARNVWDRAVKILPRVDQFWYKYIHMEEILGNIDGARKIFERWMDWSPDQQAWLCFIKFELRYNEIERSRSIYERFVLCHPKASSFIRYAKFEMKNSQVSLARIVYERAIEMLKDVEEEAEMIFVAFAEFEELCKEVERARFLYKYALDHIPKGRAEDLYKKFVAFEKQYGNKEGIDDAIVGRRKLQYEGEVRKNPLNYDSWFDYISLEETLGDKDRIREVYERAIANVPLAEEKRYWQRYIYLWIDYALFEEILAEDVERTRAVYRECLNLIPSLQILFCQDMVARCTV
;
A
#
# COMPACT_ATOMS: atom_id res chain seq x y z
N MET A 1 -5.17 82.37 36.21
CA MET A 1 -6.00 81.33 35.53
C MET A 1 -5.81 81.51 34.03
N MET A 2 -4.76 80.93 33.44
CA MET A 2 -4.54 81.01 31.99
C MET A 2 -5.56 80.10 31.31
N MET A 3 -6.56 80.70 30.66
CA MET A 3 -7.52 79.96 29.84
C MET A 3 -6.76 79.28 28.70
N ILE A 4 -6.74 77.95 28.70
CA ILE A 4 -6.26 77.16 27.56
C ILE A 4 -7.12 77.61 26.36
N PRO A 5 -6.52 78.12 25.27
CA PRO A 5 -7.29 78.55 24.12
C PRO A 5 -8.16 77.39 23.65
N ARG A 6 -9.47 77.60 23.46
CA ARG A 6 -10.32 76.61 22.80
C ARG A 6 -9.80 76.44 21.38
N MET A 7 -8.97 75.43 21.16
CA MET A 7 -8.48 75.09 19.84
C MET A 7 -9.68 74.79 18.95
N VAL A 8 -9.87 75.59 17.90
CA VAL A 8 -10.90 75.33 16.89
C VAL A 8 -10.48 74.04 16.18
N LYS A 9 -11.16 72.93 16.50
CA LYS A 9 -10.88 71.64 15.88
C LYS A 9 -11.33 71.71 14.42
N ASN A 10 -10.38 71.58 13.50
CA ASN A 10 -10.71 71.46 12.10
C ASN A 10 -11.45 70.14 11.87
N LYS A 11 -12.71 70.21 11.40
CA LYS A 11 -13.57 69.05 11.12
C LYS A 11 -13.50 68.60 9.66
N THR A 12 -12.58 69.15 8.86
CA THR A 12 -12.32 68.65 7.51
C THR A 12 -11.94 67.17 7.57
N PRO A 13 -12.41 66.34 6.63
CA PRO A 13 -12.05 64.92 6.59
C PRO A 13 -10.53 64.76 6.56
N ALA A 14 -10.00 63.94 7.46
CA ALA A 14 -8.58 63.65 7.51
C ALA A 14 -8.15 62.93 6.22
N PRO A 15 -6.99 63.28 5.63
CA PRO A 15 -6.52 62.67 4.39
C PRO A 15 -6.16 61.19 4.55
N VAL A 16 -5.83 60.76 5.77
CA VAL A 16 -5.56 59.37 6.12
C VAL A 16 -6.57 58.94 7.18
N GLN A 17 -7.35 57.90 6.86
CA GLN A 17 -8.25 57.26 7.81
C GLN A 17 -7.47 56.24 8.63
N ILE A 18 -7.60 56.29 9.96
CA ILE A 18 -6.93 55.32 10.83
C ILE A 18 -7.54 53.94 10.56
N THR A 19 -6.72 53.02 10.06
CA THR A 19 -7.14 51.64 9.80
C THR A 19 -6.90 50.77 11.03
N ALA A 20 -7.64 49.65 11.15
CA ALA A 20 -7.42 48.68 12.21
C ALA A 20 -5.98 48.12 12.19
N GLU A 21 -5.37 47.99 11.01
CA GLU A 21 -3.98 47.57 10.85
C GLU A 21 -2.99 48.55 11.49
N GLN A 22 -3.20 49.87 11.33
CA GLN A 22 -2.33 50.88 11.94
C GLN A 22 -2.40 50.84 13.46
N VAL A 23 -3.59 50.63 14.04
CA VAL A 23 -3.78 50.50 15.49
C VAL A 23 -3.08 49.24 16.03
N LEU A 24 -3.21 48.11 15.34
CA LEU A 24 -2.55 46.85 15.72
C LEU A 24 -1.02 46.95 15.58
N LYS A 25 -0.53 47.61 14.53
CA LYS A 25 0.90 47.84 14.32
C LYS A 25 1.49 48.73 15.42
N GLU A 26 0.81 49.82 15.74
CA GLU A 26 1.26 50.75 16.80
C GLU A 26 1.18 50.10 18.20
N ALA A 27 0.17 49.25 18.45
CA ALA A 27 0.09 48.45 19.66
C ALA A 27 1.27 47.47 19.79
N ARG A 28 1.63 46.79 18.69
CA ARG A 28 2.77 45.86 18.65
C ARG A 28 4.10 46.57 18.85
N GLU A 29 4.32 47.73 18.23
CA GLU A 29 5.54 48.54 18.40
C GLU A 29 5.70 49.02 19.86
N ARG A 30 4.59 49.32 20.55
CA ARG A 30 4.58 49.63 21.99
C ARG A 30 4.89 48.42 22.88
N GLU A 31 4.46 47.23 22.50
CA GLU A 31 4.79 46.00 23.23
C GLU A 31 6.24 45.57 23.02
N ASP A 32 6.73 45.60 21.78
CA ASP A 32 8.11 45.23 21.43
C ASP A 32 9.12 46.15 22.14
N SER A 33 8.78 47.42 22.33
CA SER A 33 9.60 48.38 23.09
C SER A 33 9.58 48.16 24.61
N ARG A 34 8.59 47.43 25.15
CA ARG A 34 8.49 47.09 26.58
C ARG A 34 9.39 45.91 26.96
N ILE A 35 9.74 45.05 26.01
CA ILE A 35 10.62 43.89 26.25
C ILE A 35 12.08 44.37 26.24
N LEU A 36 12.54 44.93 27.36
CA LEU A 36 13.95 45.20 27.57
C LEU A 36 14.69 43.87 27.73
N ARG A 37 15.58 43.56 26.78
CA ARG A 37 16.47 42.40 26.91
C ARG A 37 17.40 42.61 28.11
N PRO A 38 17.64 41.60 28.95
CA PRO A 38 18.60 41.72 30.04
C PRO A 38 19.99 42.16 29.53
N PRO A 39 20.73 43.00 30.28
CA PRO A 39 22.08 43.41 29.88
C PRO A 39 22.99 42.18 29.77
N LYS A 40 23.86 42.16 28.75
CA LYS A 40 24.85 41.08 28.57
C LYS A 40 25.91 41.18 29.67
N GLN A 41 25.81 40.32 30.68
CA GLN A 41 26.83 40.19 31.73
C GLN A 41 27.93 39.22 31.27
N LYS A 42 29.20 39.61 31.41
CA LYS A 42 30.34 38.71 31.21
C LYS A 42 30.67 38.09 32.57
N ILE A 43 30.78 36.77 32.62
CA ILE A 43 31.13 36.02 33.83
C ILE A 43 32.65 35.97 33.90
N THR A 44 33.27 36.54 34.94
CA THR A 44 34.73 36.58 35.07
C THR A 44 35.26 35.53 36.03
N ASP A 45 34.53 35.25 37.11
CA ASP A 45 35.04 34.44 38.22
C ASP A 45 34.32 33.09 38.37
N SER A 46 34.99 32.13 39.02
CA SER A 46 34.41 30.81 39.34
C SER A 46 33.19 30.91 40.25
N ASP A 47 33.21 31.88 41.17
CA ASP A 47 32.13 32.11 42.14
C ASP A 47 30.91 32.73 41.46
N GLU A 48 31.12 33.66 40.53
CA GLU A 48 30.05 34.22 39.69
C GLU A 48 29.43 33.15 38.79
N LEU A 49 30.23 32.23 38.25
CA LEU A 49 29.73 31.09 37.48
C LEU A 49 28.90 30.15 38.35
N ALA A 50 29.31 29.93 39.61
CA ALA A 50 28.56 29.12 40.57
C ALA A 50 27.23 29.78 40.94
N GLU A 51 27.20 31.09 41.17
CA GLU A 51 25.97 31.84 41.44
C GLU A 51 25.02 31.83 40.23
N TYR A 52 25.56 32.03 39.02
CA TYR A 52 24.80 31.91 37.78
C TYR A 52 24.18 30.52 37.64
N ARG A 53 24.96 29.45 37.88
CA ARG A 53 24.46 28.07 37.86
C ARG A 53 23.36 27.85 38.89
N LEU A 54 23.52 28.34 40.12
CA LEU A 54 22.52 28.20 41.18
C LEU A 54 21.22 28.92 40.84
N ARG A 55 21.30 30.15 40.33
CA ARG A 55 20.14 30.93 39.89
C ARG A 55 19.39 30.23 38.76
N ARG A 56 20.11 29.77 37.73
CA ARG A 56 19.52 29.03 36.60
C ARG A 56 18.91 27.70 37.00
N ARG A 57 19.59 26.93 37.86
CA ARG A 57 19.05 25.68 38.42
C ARG A 57 17.75 25.92 39.16
N LYS A 58 17.71 26.96 40.01
CA LYS A 58 16.49 27.34 40.73
C LYS A 58 15.36 27.70 39.75
N GLU A 59 15.63 28.48 38.70
CA GLU A 59 14.63 28.79 37.67
C GLU A 59 14.06 27.53 36.98
N PHE A 60 14.91 26.54 36.69
CA PHE A 60 14.46 25.29 36.08
C PHE A 60 13.69 24.41 37.08
N GLU A 61 14.16 24.27 38.32
CA GLU A 61 13.48 23.50 39.36
C GLU A 61 12.13 24.12 39.74
N ASP A 62 12.02 25.44 39.82
CA ASP A 62 10.76 26.13 40.07
C ASP A 62 9.78 25.93 38.90
N LYS A 63 10.27 25.91 37.65
CA LYS A 63 9.46 25.56 36.47
C LYS A 63 9.01 24.11 36.48
N ILE A 64 9.87 23.18 36.90
CA ILE A 64 9.54 21.76 37.01
C ILE A 64 8.49 21.55 38.11
N ARG A 65 8.61 22.24 39.26
CA ARG A 65 7.60 22.22 40.32
C ARG A 65 6.25 22.76 39.86
N GLY A 66 6.25 23.84 39.07
CA GLY A 66 5.03 24.43 38.53
C GLY A 66 4.41 23.66 37.36
N ALA A 67 5.22 22.95 36.56
CA ALA A 67 4.81 22.26 35.34
C ALA A 67 5.45 20.87 35.22
N LYS A 68 5.15 20.01 36.20
CA LYS A 68 5.75 18.68 36.39
C LYS A 68 5.67 17.77 35.16
N THR A 69 4.57 17.84 34.41
CA THR A 69 4.28 16.98 33.26
C THR A 69 4.92 17.43 31.94
N ASN A 70 5.56 18.61 31.89
CA ASN A 70 6.10 19.14 30.65
C ASN A 70 7.50 18.58 30.35
N SER A 71 7.57 17.54 29.52
CA SER A 71 8.83 16.91 29.08
C SER A 71 9.80 17.89 28.43
N GLN A 72 9.33 18.97 27.81
CA GLN A 72 10.20 19.94 27.15
C GLN A 72 11.01 20.79 28.15
N VAL A 73 10.48 21.01 29.36
CA VAL A 73 11.21 21.72 30.43
C VAL A 73 12.37 20.86 30.92
N TRP A 74 12.12 19.57 31.13
CA TRP A 74 13.14 18.59 31.49
C TRP A 74 14.26 18.50 30.45
N VAL A 75 13.91 18.40 29.17
CA VAL A 75 14.89 18.39 28.07
C VAL A 75 15.74 19.66 28.07
N ARG A 76 15.14 20.85 28.16
CA ARG A 76 15.89 22.11 28.19
C ARG A 76 16.79 22.22 29.41
N TYR A 77 16.37 21.67 30.56
CA TYR A 77 17.19 21.66 31.76
C TYR A 77 18.40 20.73 31.59
N ALA A 78 18.17 19.54 31.04
CA ALA A 78 19.25 18.58 30.76
C ALA A 78 20.24 19.09 29.70
N ASP A 79 19.76 19.67 28.59
CA ASP A 79 20.60 20.30 27.56
C ASP A 79 21.42 21.47 28.16
N TRP A 80 20.85 22.20 29.12
CA TRP A 80 21.58 23.26 29.83
C TRP A 80 22.67 22.69 30.74
N GLU A 81 22.42 21.64 31.53
CA GLU A 81 23.46 20.98 32.33
C GLU A 81 24.53 20.32 31.42
N GLU A 82 24.17 19.82 30.24
CA GLU A 82 25.11 19.36 29.20
C GLU A 82 26.03 20.50 28.77
N SER A 83 25.49 21.70 28.53
CA SER A 83 26.29 22.88 28.18
C SER A 83 27.28 23.29 29.28
N GLN A 84 26.98 22.94 30.54
CA GLN A 84 27.86 23.17 31.69
C GLN A 84 28.92 22.07 31.89
N LYS A 85 28.87 20.98 31.09
CA LYS A 85 29.71 19.76 31.20
C LYS A 85 29.54 19.01 32.52
N ASP A 86 28.43 19.22 33.24
CA ASP A 86 28.11 18.51 34.48
C ASP A 86 27.27 17.26 34.15
N HIS A 87 27.94 16.24 33.63
CA HIS A 87 27.28 15.06 33.07
C HIS A 87 26.58 14.20 34.13
N ASP A 88 27.08 14.16 35.37
CA ASP A 88 26.46 13.41 36.47
C ASP A 88 25.11 14.03 36.85
N ARG A 89 25.04 15.36 36.91
CA ARG A 89 23.77 16.05 37.18
C ARG A 89 22.80 15.92 36.02
N ALA A 90 23.26 16.07 34.78
CA ALA A 90 22.41 15.87 33.62
C ALA A 90 21.78 14.47 33.63
N ARG A 91 22.53 13.42 34.00
CA ARG A 91 21.99 12.06 34.22
C ARG A 91 20.92 12.01 35.30
N SER A 92 21.16 12.64 36.45
CA SER A 92 20.16 12.71 37.52
C SER A 92 18.87 13.43 37.08
N VAL A 93 18.98 14.47 36.25
CA VAL A 93 17.82 15.17 35.67
C VAL A 93 17.05 14.24 34.72
N TRP A 94 17.74 13.49 33.87
CA TRP A 94 17.10 12.52 32.97
C TRP A 94 16.40 11.39 33.71
N GLU A 95 17.04 10.80 34.74
CA GLU A 95 16.42 9.73 35.54
C GLU A 95 15.18 10.25 36.29
N ARG A 96 15.25 11.45 36.90
CA ARG A 96 14.07 12.09 37.51
C ARG A 96 12.95 12.34 36.50
N ALA A 97 13.31 12.77 35.30
CA ALA A 97 12.33 12.98 34.23
C ALA A 97 11.65 11.68 33.79
N LEU A 98 12.34 10.53 33.89
CA LEU A 98 11.80 9.21 33.59
C LEU A 98 10.91 8.67 34.74
N GLU A 99 11.24 8.96 35.99
CA GLU A 99 10.48 8.57 37.18
C GLU A 99 9.11 9.25 37.27
N ASP A 100 9.00 10.53 36.89
CA ASP A 100 7.80 11.36 37.03
C ASP A 100 6.71 11.10 35.97
N GLU A 101 6.29 9.83 35.79
CA GLU A 101 5.25 9.33 34.86
C GLU A 101 5.59 9.39 33.35
N SER A 102 6.75 9.94 32.98
CA SER A 102 7.19 10.07 31.58
C SER A 102 7.94 8.85 31.03
N TYR A 103 7.99 7.73 31.75
CA TYR A 103 8.62 6.48 31.28
C TYR A 103 7.98 5.94 29.98
N ARG A 104 6.71 6.28 29.71
CA ARG A 104 6.01 5.95 28.45
C ARG A 104 6.37 6.88 27.29
N ASN A 105 6.95 8.05 27.56
CA ASN A 105 7.28 9.01 26.54
C ASN A 105 8.54 8.56 25.78
N HIS A 106 8.33 8.01 24.59
CA HIS A 106 9.44 7.50 23.79
C HIS A 106 10.48 8.56 23.45
N THR A 107 10.06 9.83 23.31
CA THR A 107 10.98 10.93 22.95
C THR A 107 12.00 11.23 24.04
N LEU A 108 11.65 11.01 25.31
CA LEU A 108 12.54 11.27 26.44
C LEU A 108 13.69 10.26 26.47
N TRP A 109 13.38 8.97 26.29
CA TRP A 109 14.37 7.91 26.14
C TRP A 109 15.32 8.16 24.97
N LEU A 110 14.80 8.58 23.81
CA LEU A 110 15.63 8.91 22.65
C LEU A 110 16.62 10.03 22.97
N LYS A 111 16.15 11.13 23.55
CA LYS A 111 17.00 12.28 23.88
C LYS A 111 18.02 11.95 24.97
N TYR A 112 17.65 11.14 25.95
CA TYR A 112 18.57 10.71 27.00
C TYR A 112 19.69 9.82 26.44
N ALA A 113 19.35 8.83 25.61
CA ALA A 113 20.33 7.98 24.97
C ALA A 113 21.23 8.75 23.98
N GLU A 114 20.66 9.69 23.21
CA GLU A 114 21.43 10.59 22.33
C GLU A 114 22.38 11.51 23.12
N PHE A 115 21.98 11.97 24.31
CA PHE A 115 22.84 12.70 25.23
C PHE A 115 24.05 11.86 25.67
N GLU A 116 23.83 10.61 26.07
CA GLU A 116 24.93 9.70 26.46
C GLU A 116 25.88 9.40 25.28
N MET A 117 25.32 9.23 24.08
CA MET A 117 26.09 9.04 22.84
C MET A 117 26.96 10.26 22.50
N ARG A 118 26.41 11.48 22.60
CA ARG A 118 27.16 12.74 22.38
C ARG A 118 28.33 12.89 23.35
N ASN A 119 28.13 12.48 24.60
CA ASN A 119 29.14 12.53 25.66
C ASN A 119 30.13 11.37 25.63
N LYS A 120 30.10 10.50 24.61
CA LYS A 120 30.97 9.33 24.42
C LYS A 120 30.91 8.31 25.57
N SER A 121 29.85 8.33 26.38
CA SER A 121 29.63 7.40 27.49
C SER A 121 28.91 6.15 27.00
N VAL A 122 29.62 5.32 26.23
CA VAL A 122 29.06 4.16 25.51
C VAL A 122 28.37 3.15 26.44
N ASN A 123 28.98 2.84 27.58
CA ASN A 123 28.41 1.87 28.52
C ASN A 123 27.11 2.37 29.16
N HIS A 124 27.02 3.67 29.46
CA HIS A 124 25.79 4.27 29.95
C HIS A 124 24.71 4.27 28.87
N ALA A 125 25.06 4.65 27.64
CA ALA A 125 24.14 4.57 26.51
C ALA A 125 23.58 3.16 26.30
N ARG A 126 24.43 2.11 26.38
CA ARG A 126 24.00 0.70 26.33
C ARG A 126 22.99 0.35 27.42
N ASN A 127 23.26 0.76 28.67
CA ASN A 127 22.37 0.50 29.78
C ASN A 127 21.01 1.21 29.61
N VAL A 128 21.02 2.44 29.10
CA VAL A 128 19.80 3.21 28.81
C VAL A 128 19.00 2.52 27.71
N TRP A 129 19.64 2.12 26.60
CA TRP A 129 18.95 1.39 25.52
C TRP A 129 18.40 0.05 25.97
N ASP A 130 19.16 -0.74 26.75
CA ASP A 130 18.69 -2.03 27.27
C ASP A 130 17.49 -1.87 28.21
N ARG A 131 17.48 -0.84 29.05
CA ARG A 131 16.31 -0.48 29.89
C ARG A 131 15.13 -0.04 29.03
N ALA A 132 15.35 0.84 28.06
CA ALA A 132 14.29 1.36 27.19
C ALA A 132 13.58 0.23 26.44
N VAL A 133 14.35 -0.71 25.87
CA VAL A 133 13.85 -1.88 25.16
C VAL A 133 13.11 -2.84 26.09
N LYS A 134 13.58 -3.05 27.33
CA LYS A 134 12.90 -3.89 28.32
C LYS A 134 11.54 -3.33 28.75
N ILE A 135 11.44 -2.01 28.93
CA ILE A 135 10.21 -1.35 29.39
C ILE A 135 9.22 -1.18 28.23
N LEU A 136 9.71 -0.84 27.04
CA LEU A 136 8.89 -0.53 25.87
C LEU A 136 9.31 -1.36 24.64
N PRO A 137 9.10 -2.69 24.65
CA PRO A 137 9.56 -3.58 23.59
C PRO A 137 8.84 -3.36 22.25
N ARG A 138 7.63 -2.78 22.26
CA ARG A 138 6.82 -2.52 21.05
C ARG A 138 7.26 -1.28 20.26
N VAL A 139 8.18 -0.47 20.79
CA VAL A 139 8.63 0.74 20.11
C VAL A 139 9.84 0.41 19.24
N ASP A 140 9.60 0.16 17.96
CA ASP A 140 10.64 -0.24 17.01
C ASP A 140 11.80 0.77 16.90
N GLN A 141 11.53 2.05 17.12
CA GLN A 141 12.54 3.11 17.06
C GLN A 141 13.72 2.86 18.01
N PHE A 142 13.47 2.29 19.19
CA PHE A 142 14.52 1.98 20.16
C PHE A 142 15.44 0.87 19.65
N TRP A 143 14.87 -0.19 19.08
CA TRP A 143 15.62 -1.28 18.49
C TRP A 143 16.49 -0.78 17.34
N TYR A 144 15.92 -0.01 16.41
CA TYR A 144 16.68 0.55 15.29
C TYR A 144 17.86 1.42 15.76
N LYS A 145 17.64 2.33 16.70
CA LYS A 145 18.72 3.22 17.19
C LYS A 145 19.76 2.45 18.00
N TYR A 146 19.34 1.47 18.80
CA TYR A 146 20.26 0.65 19.59
C TYR A 146 21.17 -0.20 18.70
N ILE A 147 20.60 -0.85 17.68
CA ILE A 147 21.35 -1.62 16.68
C ILE A 147 22.30 -0.71 15.91
N HIS A 148 21.83 0.45 15.46
CA HIS A 148 22.66 1.41 14.73
C HIS A 148 23.85 1.89 15.58
N MET A 149 23.66 2.09 16.88
CA MET A 149 24.74 2.43 17.80
C MET A 149 25.78 1.30 17.90
N GLU A 150 25.37 0.05 18.09
CA GLU A 150 26.32 -1.08 18.13
C GLU A 150 27.05 -1.29 16.79
N GLU A 151 26.39 -1.03 15.66
CA GLU A 151 27.01 -1.08 14.32
C GLU A 151 28.09 0.01 14.16
N ILE A 152 27.84 1.25 14.60
CA ILE A 152 28.84 2.33 14.60
C ILE A 152 30.04 1.97 15.49
N LEU A 153 29.80 1.30 16.61
CA LEU A 153 30.85 0.85 17.52
C LEU A 153 31.63 -0.37 17.00
N GLY A 154 31.20 -0.97 15.88
CA GLY A 154 31.82 -2.15 15.29
C GLY A 154 31.52 -3.46 16.02
N ASN A 155 30.57 -3.47 16.96
CA ASN A 155 30.21 -4.65 17.74
C ASN A 155 29.12 -5.47 17.05
N ILE A 156 29.51 -6.20 16.00
CA ILE A 156 28.60 -6.97 15.14
C ILE A 156 27.85 -8.05 15.95
N ASP A 157 28.56 -8.78 16.82
CA ASP A 157 27.93 -9.83 17.63
C ASP A 157 26.97 -9.28 18.68
N GLY A 158 27.24 -8.09 19.21
CA GLY A 158 26.30 -7.35 20.05
C GLY A 158 25.03 -6.99 19.30
N ALA A 159 25.17 -6.42 18.10
CA ALA A 159 24.04 -6.08 17.22
C ALA A 159 23.18 -7.32 16.90
N ARG A 160 23.81 -8.46 16.60
CA ARG A 160 23.11 -9.74 16.38
C ARG A 160 22.29 -10.20 17.58
N LYS A 161 22.87 -10.16 18.79
CA LYS A 161 22.15 -10.52 20.02
C LYS A 161 20.94 -9.61 20.25
N ILE A 162 21.04 -8.34 19.90
CA ILE A 162 19.93 -7.39 20.00
C ILE A 162 18.85 -7.72 18.96
N PHE A 163 19.23 -8.03 17.72
CA PHE A 163 18.29 -8.50 16.69
C PHE A 163 17.56 -9.77 17.12
N GLU A 164 18.27 -10.77 17.65
CA GLU A 164 17.64 -12.01 18.13
C GLU A 164 16.60 -11.74 19.22
N ARG A 165 16.97 -10.92 20.22
CA ARG A 165 16.03 -10.48 21.27
C ARG A 165 14.84 -9.72 20.71
N TRP A 166 15.02 -8.98 19.61
CA TRP A 166 13.92 -8.27 18.97
C TRP A 166 12.97 -9.25 18.27
N MET A 167 13.51 -10.27 17.60
CA MET A 167 12.73 -11.30 16.90
C MET A 167 11.90 -12.16 17.85
N ASP A 168 12.32 -12.34 19.10
CA ASP A 168 11.52 -13.02 20.14
C ASP A 168 10.17 -12.33 20.38
N TRP A 169 10.06 -11.03 20.11
CA TRP A 169 8.81 -10.27 20.24
C TRP A 169 7.93 -10.31 18.98
N SER A 170 8.32 -11.06 17.95
CA SER A 170 7.61 -11.13 16.66
C SER A 170 7.28 -9.75 16.08
N PRO A 171 8.28 -8.91 15.77
CA PRO A 171 8.08 -7.54 15.32
C PRO A 171 7.55 -7.50 13.87
N ASP A 172 7.20 -6.29 13.40
CA ASP A 172 6.67 -6.08 12.05
C ASP A 172 7.63 -6.58 10.95
N GLN A 173 7.10 -6.81 9.75
CA GLN A 173 7.84 -7.26 8.58
C GLN A 173 9.10 -6.42 8.29
N GLN A 174 9.06 -5.11 8.56
CA GLN A 174 10.22 -4.23 8.34
C GLN A 174 11.41 -4.56 9.27
N ALA A 175 11.13 -5.01 10.50
CA ALA A 175 12.16 -5.41 11.45
C ALA A 175 12.96 -6.61 10.94
N TRP A 176 12.25 -7.65 10.48
CA TRP A 176 12.84 -8.84 9.87
C TRP A 176 13.69 -8.48 8.64
N LEU A 177 13.17 -7.62 7.76
CA LEU A 177 13.92 -7.15 6.60
C LEU A 177 15.16 -6.34 6.97
N CYS A 178 15.12 -5.56 8.05
CA CYS A 178 16.29 -4.84 8.54
C CYS A 178 17.38 -5.82 8.99
N PHE A 179 17.00 -6.89 9.69
CA PHE A 179 17.93 -7.93 10.14
C PHE A 179 18.55 -8.69 8.97
N ILE A 180 17.74 -9.06 7.98
CA ILE A 180 18.21 -9.68 6.73
C ILE A 180 19.18 -8.75 6.00
N LYS A 181 18.83 -7.46 5.84
CA LYS A 181 19.71 -6.47 5.22
C LYS A 181 21.01 -6.29 5.99
N PHE A 182 20.99 -6.43 7.31
CA PHE A 182 22.18 -6.39 8.15
C PHE A 182 23.10 -7.57 7.87
N GLU A 183 22.61 -8.82 7.90
CA GLU A 183 23.46 -9.99 7.59
C GLU A 183 23.96 -9.99 6.14
N LEU A 184 23.16 -9.48 5.20
CA LEU A 184 23.58 -9.26 3.82
C LEU A 184 24.74 -8.28 3.67
N ARG A 185 24.85 -7.24 4.53
CA ARG A 185 26.01 -6.32 4.51
C ARG A 185 27.31 -7.02 4.87
N TYR A 186 27.24 -8.07 5.70
CA TYR A 186 28.39 -8.86 6.13
C TYR A 186 28.59 -10.14 5.31
N ASN A 187 27.82 -10.33 4.23
CA ASN A 187 27.89 -11.49 3.33
C ASN A 187 27.56 -12.85 4.00
N GLU A 188 26.79 -12.84 5.08
CA GLU A 188 26.37 -14.05 5.81
C GLU A 188 25.07 -14.63 5.21
N ILE A 189 25.19 -15.21 4.02
CA ILE A 189 24.05 -15.69 3.21
C ILE A 189 23.27 -16.81 3.93
N GLU A 190 23.96 -17.74 4.58
CA GLU A 190 23.34 -18.89 5.25
C GLU A 190 22.52 -18.46 6.48
N ARG A 191 23.02 -17.49 7.24
CA ARG A 191 22.27 -16.90 8.36
C ARG A 191 21.07 -16.12 7.86
N SER A 192 21.23 -15.33 6.80
CA SER A 192 20.12 -14.63 6.15
C SER A 192 19.02 -15.62 5.73
N ARG A 193 19.37 -16.81 5.24
CA ARG A 193 18.40 -17.87 4.91
C ARG A 193 17.66 -18.38 6.14
N SER A 194 18.37 -18.70 7.22
CA SER A 194 17.75 -19.12 8.49
C SER A 194 16.78 -18.07 9.04
N ILE A 195 17.13 -16.78 8.90
CA ILE A 195 16.26 -15.67 9.28
C ILE A 195 15.02 -15.60 8.38
N TYR A 196 15.15 -15.80 7.07
CA TYR A 196 14.00 -15.88 6.16
C TYR A 196 13.06 -17.04 6.49
N GLU A 197 13.58 -18.22 6.84
CA GLU A 197 12.77 -19.36 7.28
C GLU A 197 11.92 -19.01 8.51
N ARG A 198 12.54 -18.37 9.52
CA ARG A 198 11.83 -17.88 10.71
C ARG A 198 10.83 -16.78 10.37
N PHE A 199 11.19 -15.87 9.46
CA PHE A 199 10.34 -14.77 9.03
C PHE A 199 9.07 -15.26 8.33
N VAL A 200 9.19 -16.27 7.46
CA VAL A 200 8.06 -16.90 6.78
C VAL A 200 7.11 -17.61 7.76
N LEU A 201 7.66 -18.26 8.80
CA LEU A 201 6.86 -18.89 9.85
C LEU A 201 6.15 -17.86 10.74
N CYS A 202 6.81 -16.76 11.07
CA CYS A 202 6.24 -15.70 11.92
C CYS A 202 5.18 -14.88 11.19
N HIS A 203 5.39 -14.60 9.90
CA HIS A 203 4.49 -13.83 9.05
C HIS A 203 4.16 -14.63 7.78
N PRO A 204 3.18 -15.55 7.82
CA PRO A 204 2.73 -16.29 6.64
C PRO A 204 1.91 -15.37 5.74
N LYS A 205 2.61 -14.54 4.95
CA LYS A 205 2.02 -13.62 3.98
C LYS A 205 2.63 -13.85 2.62
N ALA A 206 1.87 -13.72 1.53
CA ALA A 206 2.44 -13.80 0.18
C ALA A 206 3.70 -12.92 -0.03
N SER A 207 3.69 -11.71 0.54
CA SER A 207 4.82 -10.80 0.45
C SER A 207 6.11 -11.31 1.11
N SER A 208 6.03 -12.15 2.16
CA SER A 208 7.21 -12.71 2.83
C SER A 208 7.85 -13.79 1.96
N PHE A 209 7.04 -14.70 1.42
CA PHE A 209 7.49 -15.75 0.49
C PHE A 209 8.08 -15.17 -0.79
N ILE A 210 7.42 -14.19 -1.43
CA ILE A 210 7.94 -13.54 -2.65
C ILE A 210 9.30 -12.89 -2.40
N ARG A 211 9.49 -12.25 -1.24
CA ARG A 211 10.79 -11.66 -0.88
C ARG A 211 11.86 -12.71 -0.62
N TYR A 212 11.51 -13.81 0.04
CA TYR A 212 12.43 -14.92 0.27
C TYR A 212 12.88 -15.57 -1.05
N ALA A 213 11.94 -15.84 -1.96
CA ALA A 213 12.26 -16.37 -3.27
C ALA A 213 13.15 -15.41 -4.08
N LYS A 214 12.84 -14.10 -4.09
CA LYS A 214 13.69 -13.08 -4.73
C LYS A 214 15.10 -13.00 -4.12
N PHE A 215 15.26 -13.33 -2.84
CA PHE A 215 16.57 -13.43 -2.20
C PHE A 215 17.35 -14.66 -2.70
N GLU A 216 16.74 -15.84 -2.74
CA GLU A 216 17.40 -17.05 -3.25
C GLU A 216 17.76 -16.92 -4.75
N MET A 217 16.93 -16.22 -5.54
CA MET A 217 17.27 -15.86 -6.92
C MET A 217 18.57 -15.06 -7.04
N LYS A 218 18.74 -14.04 -6.18
CA LYS A 218 19.94 -13.20 -6.19
C LYS A 218 21.19 -13.99 -5.83
N ASN A 219 21.04 -15.04 -5.02
CA ASN A 219 22.12 -15.94 -4.64
C ASN A 219 22.30 -17.11 -5.63
N SER A 220 21.63 -17.07 -6.79
CA SER A 220 21.66 -18.09 -7.85
C SER A 220 21.19 -19.49 -7.45
N GLN A 221 20.43 -19.62 -6.35
CA GLN A 221 19.94 -20.91 -5.86
C GLN A 221 18.50 -21.17 -6.32
N VAL A 222 18.35 -21.52 -7.59
CA VAL A 222 17.05 -21.73 -8.25
C VAL A 222 16.24 -22.87 -7.61
N SER A 223 16.89 -23.95 -7.20
CA SER A 223 16.22 -25.11 -6.60
C SER A 223 15.56 -24.78 -5.26
N LEU A 224 16.22 -24.00 -4.39
CA LEU A 224 15.64 -23.59 -3.12
C LEU A 224 14.50 -22.59 -3.34
N ALA A 225 14.65 -21.65 -4.27
CA ALA A 225 13.57 -20.72 -4.60
C ALA A 225 12.29 -21.44 -5.05
N ARG A 226 12.40 -22.55 -5.79
CA ARG A 226 11.26 -23.41 -6.15
C ARG A 226 10.59 -24.04 -4.93
N ILE A 227 11.37 -24.65 -4.05
CA ILE A 227 10.86 -25.26 -2.81
C ILE A 227 10.12 -24.21 -1.97
N VAL A 228 10.62 -22.97 -1.92
CA VAL A 228 9.97 -21.86 -1.23
C VAL A 228 8.62 -21.53 -1.84
N TYR A 229 8.51 -21.47 -3.17
CA TYR A 229 7.24 -21.24 -3.85
C TYR A 229 6.26 -22.41 -3.69
N GLU A 230 6.72 -23.66 -3.80
CA GLU A 230 5.89 -24.85 -3.56
C GLU A 230 5.33 -24.85 -2.13
N ARG A 231 6.18 -24.54 -1.14
CA ARG A 231 5.75 -24.37 0.25
C ARG A 231 4.80 -23.19 0.44
N ALA A 232 5.00 -22.09 -0.28
CA ALA A 232 4.09 -20.95 -0.26
C ALA A 232 2.70 -21.36 -0.76
N ILE A 233 2.65 -22.12 -1.86
CA ILE A 233 1.39 -22.66 -2.42
C ILE A 233 0.73 -23.60 -1.43
N GLU A 234 1.48 -24.47 -0.75
CA GLU A 234 0.93 -25.40 0.25
C GLU A 234 0.34 -24.68 1.47
N MET A 235 1.04 -23.68 2.00
CA MET A 235 0.64 -22.96 3.21
C MET A 235 -0.47 -21.93 2.97
N LEU A 236 -0.61 -21.42 1.74
CA LEU A 236 -1.54 -20.32 1.42
C LEU A 236 -2.72 -20.77 0.54
N LYS A 237 -3.00 -22.08 0.47
CA LYS A 237 -4.20 -22.63 -0.20
C LYS A 237 -5.50 -21.99 0.30
N ASP A 238 -5.52 -21.57 1.57
CA ASP A 238 -6.72 -21.10 2.24
C ASP A 238 -7.00 -19.60 2.06
N VAL A 239 -6.05 -18.81 1.54
CA VAL A 239 -6.18 -17.35 1.40
C VAL A 239 -6.13 -16.95 -0.08
N GLU A 240 -7.29 -16.91 -0.72
CA GLU A 240 -7.47 -16.67 -2.16
C GLU A 240 -6.81 -15.37 -2.67
N GLU A 241 -6.83 -14.29 -1.89
CA GLU A 241 -6.22 -13.00 -2.25
C GLU A 241 -4.69 -13.03 -2.30
N GLU A 242 -4.08 -13.81 -1.40
CA GLU A 242 -2.62 -13.92 -1.31
C GLU A 242 -2.08 -14.94 -2.30
N ALA A 243 -2.90 -15.91 -2.69
CA ALA A 243 -2.57 -16.91 -3.71
C ALA A 243 -2.30 -16.28 -5.09
N GLU A 244 -3.08 -15.29 -5.52
CA GLU A 244 -2.87 -14.60 -6.81
C GLU A 244 -1.46 -14.01 -6.92
N MET A 245 -1.04 -13.28 -5.88
CA MET A 245 0.28 -12.65 -5.84
C MET A 245 1.42 -13.66 -5.89
N ILE A 246 1.23 -14.83 -5.29
CA ILE A 246 2.22 -15.92 -5.33
C ILE A 246 2.27 -16.55 -6.71
N PHE A 247 1.14 -16.88 -7.32
CA PHE A 247 1.12 -17.50 -8.64
C PHE A 247 1.74 -16.61 -9.70
N VAL A 248 1.43 -15.30 -9.69
CA VAL A 248 2.08 -14.34 -10.58
C VAL A 248 3.58 -14.30 -10.33
N ALA A 249 4.02 -14.17 -9.08
CA ALA A 249 5.44 -14.10 -8.76
C ALA A 249 6.18 -15.41 -9.09
N PHE A 250 5.51 -16.55 -8.97
CA PHE A 250 6.07 -17.85 -9.31
C PHE A 250 6.18 -18.04 -10.83
N ALA A 251 5.20 -17.54 -11.58
CA ALA A 251 5.27 -17.53 -13.04
C ALA A 251 6.36 -16.59 -13.56
N GLU A 252 6.48 -15.37 -13.00
CA GLU A 252 7.60 -14.45 -13.27
C GLU A 252 8.95 -15.10 -12.93
N PHE A 253 9.01 -15.89 -11.85
CA PHE A 253 10.21 -16.63 -11.46
C PHE A 253 10.58 -17.72 -12.48
N GLU A 254 9.64 -18.55 -12.93
CA GLU A 254 9.92 -19.59 -13.93
C GLU A 254 10.23 -19.00 -15.31
N GLU A 255 9.66 -17.83 -15.64
CA GLU A 255 10.06 -17.04 -16.82
C GLU A 255 11.53 -16.63 -16.74
N LEU A 256 11.97 -16.10 -15.60
CA LEU A 256 13.39 -15.78 -15.37
C LEU A 256 14.29 -17.02 -15.42
N CYS A 257 13.78 -18.18 -15.02
CA CYS A 257 14.48 -19.47 -15.14
C CYS A 257 14.44 -20.08 -16.55
N LYS A 258 13.75 -19.43 -17.52
CA LYS A 258 13.55 -19.87 -18.92
C LYS A 258 12.75 -21.16 -19.08
N GLU A 259 11.94 -21.53 -18.09
CA GLU A 259 11.09 -22.74 -18.11
C GLU A 259 9.67 -22.37 -18.53
N VAL A 260 9.52 -22.04 -19.82
CA VAL A 260 8.28 -21.49 -20.40
C VAL A 260 7.09 -22.44 -20.23
N GLU A 261 7.30 -23.75 -20.37
CA GLU A 261 6.23 -24.74 -20.24
C GLU A 261 5.67 -24.84 -18.81
N ARG A 262 6.55 -24.74 -17.79
CA ARG A 262 6.13 -24.70 -16.39
C ARG A 262 5.40 -23.41 -16.06
N ALA A 263 5.90 -22.27 -16.55
CA ALA A 263 5.22 -20.99 -16.38
C ALA A 263 3.81 -21.02 -16.99
N ARG A 264 3.61 -21.63 -18.18
CA ARG A 264 2.27 -21.84 -18.78
C ARG A 264 1.36 -22.68 -17.89
N PHE A 265 1.88 -23.80 -17.39
CA PHE A 265 1.10 -24.67 -16.51
C PHE A 265 0.65 -23.92 -15.25
N LEU A 266 1.54 -23.13 -14.65
CA LEU A 266 1.23 -22.32 -13.48
C LEU A 266 0.18 -21.25 -13.76
N TYR A 267 0.25 -20.56 -14.89
CA TYR A 267 -0.79 -19.61 -15.28
C TYR A 267 -2.14 -20.27 -15.48
N LYS A 268 -2.20 -21.44 -16.14
CA LYS A 268 -3.45 -22.20 -16.29
C LYS A 268 -4.00 -22.65 -14.94
N TYR A 269 -3.15 -23.20 -14.09
CA TYR A 269 -3.51 -23.63 -12.73
C TYR A 269 -4.03 -22.46 -11.88
N ALA A 270 -3.40 -21.29 -11.97
CA ALA A 270 -3.84 -20.10 -11.27
C ALA A 270 -5.22 -19.61 -11.76
N LEU A 271 -5.48 -19.68 -13.07
CA LEU A 271 -6.77 -19.31 -13.64
C LEU A 271 -7.92 -20.25 -13.23
N ASP A 272 -7.63 -21.53 -13.04
CA ASP A 272 -8.63 -22.53 -12.62
C ASP A 272 -9.04 -22.37 -11.14
N HIS A 273 -8.12 -21.89 -10.30
CA HIS A 273 -8.35 -21.74 -8.86
C HIS A 273 -8.84 -20.34 -8.42
N ILE A 274 -8.74 -19.32 -9.29
CA ILE A 274 -9.09 -17.94 -8.95
C ILE A 274 -10.50 -17.58 -9.48
N PRO A 275 -11.37 -16.93 -8.67
CA PRO A 275 -12.67 -16.46 -9.14
C PRO A 275 -12.54 -15.49 -10.33
N LYS A 276 -13.31 -15.76 -11.39
CA LYS A 276 -13.32 -15.06 -12.70
C LYS A 276 -13.40 -13.52 -12.64
N GLY A 277 -13.88 -12.93 -11.54
CA GLY A 277 -14.00 -11.47 -11.37
C GLY A 277 -12.70 -10.73 -11.03
N ARG A 278 -11.67 -11.41 -10.51
CA ARG A 278 -10.33 -10.84 -10.26
C ARG A 278 -9.26 -11.36 -11.21
N ALA A 279 -9.59 -12.39 -11.99
CA ALA A 279 -8.69 -12.99 -12.97
C ALA A 279 -8.30 -12.03 -14.12
N GLU A 280 -8.97 -10.89 -14.33
CA GLU A 280 -8.64 -9.96 -15.42
C GLU A 280 -7.17 -9.50 -15.43
N ASP A 281 -6.61 -9.21 -14.24
CA ASP A 281 -5.21 -8.76 -14.14
C ASP A 281 -4.22 -9.92 -14.35
N LEU A 282 -4.59 -11.13 -13.91
CA LEU A 282 -3.85 -12.34 -14.22
C LEU A 282 -3.90 -12.67 -15.72
N TYR A 283 -5.05 -12.51 -16.37
CA TYR A 283 -5.19 -12.68 -17.83
C TYR A 283 -4.38 -11.65 -18.61
N LYS A 284 -4.32 -10.38 -18.17
CA LYS A 284 -3.44 -9.37 -18.79
C LYS A 284 -1.98 -9.82 -18.74
N LYS A 285 -1.52 -10.35 -17.60
CA LYS A 285 -0.15 -10.86 -17.42
C LYS A 285 0.10 -12.14 -18.23
N PHE A 286 -0.86 -13.06 -18.27
CA PHE A 286 -0.77 -14.28 -19.07
C PHE A 286 -0.70 -14.00 -20.58
N VAL A 287 -1.53 -13.08 -21.08
CA VAL A 287 -1.47 -12.65 -22.49
C VAL A 287 -0.15 -11.94 -22.79
N ALA A 288 0.38 -11.12 -21.87
CA ALA A 288 1.70 -10.52 -22.04
C ALA A 288 2.81 -11.59 -22.09
N PHE A 289 2.71 -12.62 -21.26
CA PHE A 289 3.63 -13.75 -21.25
C PHE A 289 3.56 -14.57 -22.55
N GLU A 290 2.38 -14.96 -23.01
CA GLU A 290 2.23 -15.66 -24.30
C GLU A 290 2.65 -14.77 -25.48
N LYS A 291 2.50 -13.44 -25.40
CA LYS A 291 3.03 -12.55 -26.45
C LYS A 291 4.57 -12.60 -26.53
N GLN A 292 5.25 -12.81 -25.41
CA GLN A 292 6.71 -12.86 -25.36
C GLN A 292 7.28 -14.23 -25.75
N TYR A 293 6.61 -15.32 -25.35
CA TYR A 293 7.14 -16.69 -25.46
C TYR A 293 6.23 -17.67 -26.22
N GLY A 294 5.07 -17.22 -26.69
CA GLY A 294 4.03 -17.99 -27.35
C GLY A 294 4.22 -18.21 -28.83
N ASN A 295 3.71 -19.35 -29.29
CA ASN A 295 3.39 -19.57 -30.69
C ASN A 295 2.09 -18.82 -31.02
N LYS A 296 1.90 -18.45 -32.29
CA LYS A 296 0.74 -17.66 -32.76
C LYS A 296 -0.60 -18.24 -32.29
N GLU A 297 -0.74 -19.57 -32.34
CA GLU A 297 -1.95 -20.30 -31.89
C GLU A 297 -2.19 -20.18 -30.37
N GLY A 298 -1.15 -20.27 -29.54
CA GLY A 298 -1.28 -20.11 -28.08
C GLY A 298 -1.61 -18.66 -27.67
N ILE A 299 -1.15 -17.69 -28.45
CA ILE A 299 -1.51 -16.27 -28.29
C ILE A 299 -2.99 -16.06 -28.62
N ASP A 300 -3.45 -16.64 -29.73
CA ASP A 300 -4.84 -16.52 -30.17
C ASP A 300 -5.78 -17.19 -29.16
N ASP A 301 -5.45 -18.39 -28.65
CA ASP A 301 -6.23 -19.09 -27.61
C ASP A 301 -6.34 -18.28 -26.30
N ALA A 302 -5.24 -17.67 -25.85
CA ALA A 302 -5.23 -16.86 -24.63
C ALA A 302 -6.05 -15.57 -24.77
N ILE A 303 -5.99 -14.92 -25.95
CA ILE A 303 -6.75 -13.72 -26.26
C ILE A 303 -8.25 -14.05 -26.34
N VAL A 304 -8.60 -15.16 -26.99
CA VAL A 304 -9.97 -15.65 -27.06
C VAL A 304 -10.50 -15.93 -25.66
N GLY A 305 -9.76 -16.64 -24.81
CA GLY A 305 -10.17 -16.93 -23.43
C GLY A 305 -10.47 -15.67 -22.62
N ARG A 306 -9.65 -14.62 -22.78
CA ARG A 306 -9.88 -13.31 -22.14
C ARG A 306 -11.14 -12.62 -22.68
N ARG A 307 -11.31 -12.58 -24.00
CA ARG A 307 -12.50 -11.96 -24.64
C ARG A 307 -13.77 -12.68 -24.23
N LYS A 308 -13.74 -14.02 -24.17
CA LYS A 308 -14.85 -14.87 -23.72
C LYS A 308 -15.33 -14.49 -22.33
N LEU A 309 -14.41 -14.33 -21.37
CA LEU A 309 -14.77 -13.93 -19.99
C LEU A 309 -15.29 -12.50 -19.90
N GLN A 310 -14.71 -11.57 -20.67
CA GLN A 310 -15.20 -10.20 -20.73
C GLN A 310 -16.64 -10.17 -21.22
N TYR A 311 -16.92 -10.85 -22.34
CA TYR A 311 -18.26 -10.93 -22.91
C TYR A 311 -19.23 -11.69 -22.00
N GLU A 312 -18.83 -12.80 -21.37
CA GLU A 312 -19.63 -13.47 -20.33
C GLU A 312 -19.96 -12.53 -19.16
N GLY A 313 -19.01 -11.70 -18.75
CA GLY A 313 -19.20 -10.71 -17.68
C GLY A 313 -20.13 -9.56 -18.08
N GLU A 314 -20.00 -9.07 -19.30
CA GLU A 314 -20.87 -8.03 -19.88
C GLU A 314 -22.30 -8.53 -20.06
N VAL A 315 -22.46 -9.76 -20.57
CA VAL A 315 -23.74 -10.45 -20.70
C VAL A 315 -24.42 -10.68 -19.35
N ARG A 316 -23.65 -11.06 -18.30
CA ARG A 316 -24.20 -11.21 -16.94
C ARG A 316 -24.65 -9.89 -16.33
N LYS A 317 -23.92 -8.80 -16.61
CA LYS A 317 -24.25 -7.47 -16.08
C LYS A 317 -25.46 -6.87 -16.81
N ASN A 318 -25.52 -7.01 -18.13
CA ASN A 318 -26.56 -6.46 -18.98
C ASN A 318 -27.10 -7.52 -19.95
N PRO A 319 -27.99 -8.43 -19.50
CA PRO A 319 -28.56 -9.48 -20.37
C PRO A 319 -29.33 -8.96 -21.58
N LEU A 320 -29.79 -7.70 -21.54
CA LEU A 320 -30.60 -7.05 -22.58
C LEU A 320 -29.76 -6.32 -23.64
N ASN A 321 -28.43 -6.26 -23.50
CA ASN A 321 -27.56 -5.65 -24.50
C ASN A 321 -27.23 -6.66 -25.62
N TYR A 322 -28.05 -6.67 -26.67
CA TYR A 322 -27.88 -7.58 -27.81
C TYR A 322 -26.55 -7.38 -28.55
N ASP A 323 -25.96 -6.17 -28.55
CA ASP A 323 -24.67 -5.93 -29.20
C ASP A 323 -23.54 -6.72 -28.50
N SER A 324 -23.59 -6.86 -27.16
CA SER A 324 -22.64 -7.71 -26.43
C SER A 324 -22.86 -9.21 -26.65
N TRP A 325 -24.08 -9.63 -26.99
CA TRP A 325 -24.36 -11.01 -27.42
C TRP A 325 -23.82 -11.27 -28.83
N PHE A 326 -23.97 -10.33 -29.76
CA PHE A 326 -23.38 -10.44 -31.11
C PHE A 326 -21.85 -10.55 -31.04
N ASP A 327 -21.19 -9.70 -30.26
CA ASP A 327 -19.74 -9.76 -30.08
C ASP A 327 -19.28 -11.09 -29.44
N TYR A 328 -20.10 -11.67 -28.54
CA TYR A 328 -19.84 -12.97 -27.93
C TYR A 328 -20.00 -14.12 -28.93
N ILE A 329 -21.06 -14.08 -29.74
CA ILE A 329 -21.37 -15.08 -30.76
C ILE A 329 -20.30 -15.07 -31.86
N SER A 330 -19.95 -13.90 -32.39
CA SER A 330 -18.90 -13.79 -33.41
C SER A 330 -17.55 -14.32 -32.91
N LEU A 331 -17.25 -14.18 -31.61
CA LEU A 331 -16.06 -14.81 -31.02
C LEU A 331 -16.17 -16.33 -31.00
N GLU A 332 -17.29 -16.90 -30.58
CA GLU A 332 -17.47 -18.36 -30.56
C GLU A 332 -17.51 -18.96 -31.98
N GLU A 333 -18.05 -18.24 -32.97
CA GLU A 333 -18.00 -18.63 -34.39
C GLU A 333 -16.57 -18.75 -34.91
N THR A 334 -15.65 -17.88 -34.47
CA THR A 334 -14.23 -18.01 -34.83
C THR A 334 -13.55 -19.25 -34.24
N LEU A 335 -14.09 -19.82 -33.15
CA LEU A 335 -13.58 -21.04 -32.53
C LEU A 335 -14.15 -22.32 -33.16
N GLY A 336 -15.33 -22.23 -33.77
CA GLY A 336 -15.97 -23.34 -34.50
C GLY A 336 -16.53 -24.47 -33.63
N ASP A 337 -16.66 -24.27 -32.31
CA ASP A 337 -17.22 -25.26 -31.39
C ASP A 337 -18.76 -25.24 -31.44
N LYS A 338 -19.35 -26.08 -32.30
CA LYS A 338 -20.76 -26.02 -32.69
C LYS A 338 -21.73 -26.12 -31.51
N ASP A 339 -21.41 -26.95 -30.51
CA ASP A 339 -22.30 -27.16 -29.37
C ASP A 339 -22.30 -25.97 -28.40
N ARG A 340 -21.16 -25.29 -28.25
CA ARG A 340 -21.09 -24.07 -27.43
C ARG A 340 -21.74 -22.89 -28.10
N ILE A 341 -21.55 -22.73 -29.42
CA ILE A 341 -22.22 -21.68 -30.17
C ILE A 341 -23.74 -21.80 -30.01
N ARG A 342 -24.27 -23.04 -30.09
CA ARG A 342 -25.69 -23.32 -29.79
C ARG A 342 -26.11 -22.90 -28.39
N GLU A 343 -25.37 -23.31 -27.37
CA GLU A 343 -25.67 -22.92 -25.98
C GLU A 343 -25.70 -21.39 -25.81
N VAL A 344 -24.81 -20.66 -26.49
CA VAL A 344 -24.79 -19.20 -26.46
C VAL A 344 -26.00 -18.60 -27.16
N TYR A 345 -26.38 -19.11 -28.34
CA TYR A 345 -27.59 -18.68 -29.04
C TYR A 345 -28.86 -18.98 -28.23
N GLU A 346 -28.99 -20.17 -27.65
CA GLU A 346 -30.12 -20.54 -26.80
C GLU A 346 -30.23 -19.63 -25.57
N ARG A 347 -29.09 -19.32 -24.93
CA ARG A 347 -29.04 -18.37 -23.81
C ARG A 347 -29.38 -16.95 -24.24
N ALA A 348 -28.99 -16.53 -25.43
CA ALA A 348 -29.32 -15.22 -25.98
C ALA A 348 -30.82 -15.12 -26.31
N ILE A 349 -31.40 -16.16 -26.89
CA ILE A 349 -32.82 -16.26 -27.26
C ILE A 349 -33.73 -16.26 -26.02
N ALA A 350 -33.30 -16.93 -24.93
CA ALA A 350 -34.04 -16.97 -23.67
C ALA A 350 -34.26 -15.58 -23.05
N ASN A 351 -33.43 -14.59 -23.39
CA ASN A 351 -33.58 -13.21 -22.95
C ASN A 351 -34.47 -12.44 -23.93
N VAL A 352 -35.78 -12.64 -23.82
CA VAL A 352 -36.78 -11.91 -24.61
C VAL A 352 -36.76 -10.41 -24.24
N PRO A 353 -36.72 -9.48 -25.22
CA PRO A 353 -36.77 -8.06 -24.94
C PRO A 353 -38.04 -7.70 -24.16
N LEU A 354 -37.86 -7.14 -22.95
CA LEU A 354 -38.98 -6.64 -22.14
C LEU A 354 -39.50 -5.27 -22.62
N ALA A 355 -38.74 -4.57 -23.46
CA ALA A 355 -39.08 -3.24 -23.96
C ALA A 355 -39.72 -3.31 -25.36
N GLU A 356 -40.82 -2.58 -25.57
CA GLU A 356 -41.55 -2.48 -26.86
C GLU A 356 -40.83 -1.62 -27.92
N GLU A 357 -39.62 -1.12 -27.63
CA GLU A 357 -38.89 -0.28 -28.57
C GLU A 357 -38.40 -1.07 -29.80
N LYS A 358 -38.75 -0.56 -30.98
CA LYS A 358 -38.43 -1.08 -32.32
C LYS A 358 -36.97 -1.52 -32.50
N ARG A 359 -36.01 -0.86 -31.85
CA ARG A 359 -34.57 -1.17 -31.98
C ARG A 359 -34.16 -2.51 -31.36
N TYR A 360 -34.68 -2.83 -30.18
CA TYR A 360 -34.35 -4.10 -29.50
C TYR A 360 -34.99 -5.29 -30.20
N TRP A 361 -36.22 -5.12 -30.71
CA TRP A 361 -36.89 -6.15 -31.50
C TRP A 361 -36.22 -6.38 -32.86
N GLN A 362 -35.74 -5.34 -33.54
CA GLN A 362 -34.95 -5.51 -34.76
C GLN A 362 -33.69 -6.33 -34.50
N ARG A 363 -32.92 -5.99 -33.45
CA ARG A 363 -31.71 -6.73 -33.06
C ARG A 363 -32.02 -8.16 -32.64
N TYR A 364 -33.13 -8.39 -31.93
CA TYR A 364 -33.58 -9.73 -31.56
C TYR A 364 -33.95 -10.58 -32.78
N ILE A 365 -34.63 -10.00 -33.78
CA ILE A 365 -34.91 -10.69 -35.04
C ILE A 365 -33.62 -11.00 -35.80
N TYR A 366 -32.63 -10.09 -35.80
CA TYR A 366 -31.33 -10.38 -36.39
C TYR A 366 -30.61 -11.52 -35.68
N LEU A 367 -30.68 -11.62 -34.35
CA LEU A 367 -30.11 -12.73 -33.58
C LEU A 367 -30.71 -14.08 -34.01
N TRP A 368 -32.02 -14.11 -34.25
CA TRP A 368 -32.73 -15.30 -34.75
C TRP A 368 -32.37 -15.65 -36.19
N ILE A 369 -32.18 -14.65 -37.06
CA ILE A 369 -31.72 -14.84 -38.44
C ILE A 369 -30.27 -15.37 -38.44
N ASP A 370 -29.40 -14.79 -37.62
CA ASP A 370 -28.00 -15.21 -37.51
C ASP A 370 -27.91 -16.63 -36.91
N TYR A 371 -28.79 -17.00 -35.98
CA TYR A 371 -28.87 -18.38 -35.46
C TYR A 371 -29.33 -19.38 -36.54
N ALA A 372 -30.33 -19.01 -37.33
CA ALA A 372 -30.79 -19.86 -38.43
C ALA A 372 -29.73 -20.00 -39.53
N LEU A 373 -29.01 -18.91 -39.83
CA LEU A 373 -27.92 -18.89 -40.79
C LEU A 373 -26.70 -19.68 -40.29
N PHE A 374 -26.40 -19.64 -38.99
CA PHE A 374 -25.40 -20.49 -38.35
C PHE A 374 -25.74 -21.97 -38.48
N GLU A 375 -26.98 -22.37 -38.16
CA GLU A 375 -27.40 -23.78 -38.27
C GLU A 375 -27.43 -24.25 -39.74
N GLU A 376 -27.75 -23.37 -40.69
CA GLU A 376 -27.78 -23.67 -42.13
C GLU A 376 -26.38 -23.82 -42.74
N ILE A 377 -25.44 -22.92 -42.40
CA ILE A 377 -24.12 -22.85 -43.05
C ILE A 377 -23.06 -23.67 -42.29
N LEU A 378 -23.05 -23.61 -40.95
CA LEU A 378 -21.99 -24.20 -40.14
C LEU A 378 -22.38 -25.54 -39.52
N ALA A 379 -23.65 -25.72 -39.13
CA ALA A 379 -24.10 -26.98 -38.54
C ALA A 379 -24.66 -27.99 -39.55
N GLU A 380 -25.13 -27.52 -40.72
CA GLU A 380 -25.80 -28.31 -41.78
C GLU A 380 -27.01 -29.12 -41.28
N ASP A 381 -27.63 -28.74 -40.16
CA ASP A 381 -28.74 -29.47 -39.54
C ASP A 381 -30.10 -28.90 -39.97
N VAL A 382 -30.55 -29.35 -41.15
CA VAL A 382 -31.75 -28.85 -41.85
C VAL A 382 -33.03 -28.96 -41.01
N GLU A 383 -33.14 -29.94 -40.12
CA GLU A 383 -34.34 -30.15 -39.30
C GLU A 383 -34.46 -29.10 -38.19
N ARG A 384 -33.32 -28.76 -37.55
CA ARG A 384 -33.27 -27.74 -36.52
C ARG A 384 -33.36 -26.34 -37.10
N THR A 385 -32.71 -26.06 -38.23
CA THR A 385 -32.89 -24.79 -38.95
C THR A 385 -34.38 -24.50 -39.20
N ARG A 386 -35.15 -25.52 -39.61
CA ARG A 386 -36.61 -25.40 -39.80
C ARG A 386 -37.36 -25.17 -38.50
N ALA A 387 -36.94 -25.78 -37.39
CA ALA A 387 -37.53 -25.53 -36.08
C ALA A 387 -37.28 -24.09 -35.61
N VAL A 388 -36.05 -23.61 -35.75
CA VAL A 388 -35.65 -22.23 -35.44
C VAL A 388 -36.46 -21.25 -36.26
N TYR A 389 -36.55 -21.42 -37.59
CA TYR A 389 -37.39 -20.56 -38.44
C TYR A 389 -38.88 -20.60 -38.06
N ARG A 390 -39.42 -21.75 -37.65
CA ARG A 390 -40.82 -21.85 -37.18
C ARG A 390 -41.03 -21.08 -35.88
N GLU A 391 -40.09 -21.16 -34.94
CA GLU A 391 -40.15 -20.39 -33.69
C GLU A 391 -40.01 -18.88 -33.96
N CYS A 392 -39.11 -18.47 -34.86
CA CYS A 392 -39.05 -17.08 -35.35
C CYS A 392 -40.40 -16.62 -35.89
N LEU A 393 -41.01 -17.42 -36.78
CA LEU A 393 -42.30 -17.12 -37.41
C LEU A 393 -43.47 -17.14 -36.43
N ASN A 394 -43.38 -17.87 -35.32
CA ASN A 394 -44.37 -17.89 -34.24
C ASN A 394 -44.23 -16.71 -33.27
N LEU A 395 -43.06 -16.07 -33.21
CA LEU A 395 -42.80 -14.83 -32.44
C LEU A 395 -43.17 -13.57 -33.23
N ILE A 396 -43.11 -13.62 -34.56
CA ILE A 396 -43.50 -12.54 -35.49
C ILE A 396 -45.02 -12.20 -35.50
N PRO A 397 -46.01 -13.07 -35.18
CA PRO A 397 -47.43 -12.72 -35.25
C PRO A 397 -47.82 -11.63 -34.24
N SER A 398 -47.11 -11.48 -33.12
CA SER A 398 -47.30 -10.34 -32.20
C SER A 398 -46.67 -9.03 -32.68
N LEU A 399 -45.82 -9.06 -33.71
CA LEU A 399 -45.09 -7.90 -34.27
C LEU A 399 -45.63 -7.43 -35.64
N GLN A 400 -46.59 -8.16 -36.22
CA GLN A 400 -47.26 -7.78 -37.48
C GLN A 400 -47.85 -6.36 -37.46
N ILE A 401 -48.10 -5.81 -36.27
CA ILE A 401 -48.65 -4.46 -36.10
C ILE A 401 -47.61 -3.36 -36.37
N LEU A 402 -46.29 -3.65 -36.41
CA LEU A 402 -45.25 -2.60 -36.52
C LEU A 402 -44.24 -2.69 -37.69
N PHE A 403 -44.16 -3.80 -38.44
CA PHE A 403 -42.95 -4.08 -39.27
C PHE A 403 -43.14 -4.59 -40.72
N CYS A 404 -44.34 -4.57 -41.28
CA CYS A 404 -44.63 -5.17 -42.59
C CYS A 404 -43.96 -4.57 -43.85
N GLN A 405 -42.99 -3.64 -43.76
CA GLN A 405 -42.37 -3.04 -44.96
C GLN A 405 -40.90 -3.41 -45.24
N ASP A 406 -40.10 -3.81 -44.26
CA ASP A 406 -38.66 -4.08 -44.52
C ASP A 406 -38.29 -5.56 -44.66
N MET A 407 -39.03 -6.50 -44.07
CA MET A 407 -38.65 -7.93 -44.10
C MET A 407 -39.07 -8.67 -45.38
N VAL A 408 -40.12 -8.21 -46.08
CA VAL A 408 -40.57 -8.85 -47.33
C VAL A 408 -39.55 -8.68 -48.45
N ALA A 409 -38.65 -7.68 -48.37
CA ALA A 409 -37.66 -7.42 -49.41
C ALA A 409 -36.41 -8.34 -49.38
N ARG A 410 -36.18 -9.12 -48.31
CA ARG A 410 -35.02 -10.04 -48.23
C ARG A 410 -35.37 -11.52 -48.11
N CYS A 411 -36.60 -11.88 -47.73
CA CYS A 411 -37.01 -13.28 -47.68
C CYS A 411 -37.47 -13.84 -49.04
N THR A 412 -37.46 -13.04 -50.12
CA THR A 412 -37.80 -13.48 -51.48
C THR A 412 -36.66 -13.21 -52.45
N VAL A 413 -35.49 -13.83 -52.23
CA VAL A 413 -34.53 -14.18 -53.29
C VAL A 413 -33.94 -15.53 -52.96
#